data_AF-A0A8T5UAI2-F1
#
_entry.id   AF-A0A8T5UAI2-F1
#
_cell.length_a   1.000
_cell.length_b   1.000
_cell.length_c   1.000
_cell.angle_alpha   90.00
_cell.angle_beta   90.00
_cell.angle_gamma   90.00
#
_symmetry.space_group_name_H-M   'P 1'
#
loop_
_entity.id
_entity.type
_entity.pdbx_description
1 polymer ?
#
loop_
_entity_poly.entity_id
_entity_poly.type
_entity_poly.pdbx_seq_one_letter_code
_entity_poly.pdbx_strand_id
1 'polypeptide(L)' 'MGKVEVDERGRLTLPSKIREKLLIQPGDKLTIKINSDNSIHIK' A
#
# COMPACT_ATOMS: atom_id res chain seq x y z
N MET A 1 -10.45 -5.28 -11.52
CA MET A 1 -9.25 -5.19 -10.66
C MET A 1 -8.43 -4.01 -11.12
N GLY A 2 -8.31 -2.95 -10.32
CA GLY A 2 -7.58 -1.75 -10.71
C GLY A 2 -6.08 -2.01 -10.64
N LYS A 3 -5.38 -1.83 -11.77
CA LYS A 3 -3.93 -1.91 -11.83
C LYS A 3 -3.39 -0.66 -11.13
N VAL A 4 -2.62 -0.85 -10.06
CA VAL A 4 -1.89 0.25 -9.40
C VAL A 4 -0.47 0.19 -9.93
N GLU A 5 -0.03 1.28 -10.54
CA GLU A 5 1.33 1.40 -11.07
C GLU A 5 2.26 1.98 -10.01
N VAL A 6 3.50 1.51 -10.05
CA VAL A 6 4.59 2.01 -9.21
C VAL A 6 5.24 3.17 -9.96
N ASP A 7 5.46 4.29 -9.27
CA ASP A 7 6.12 5.43 -9.89
C ASP A 7 7.65 5.25 -9.96
N GLU A 8 8.34 6.21 -10.61
CA GLU A 8 9.81 6.19 -10.79
C GLU A 8 10.60 6.17 -9.47
N ARG A 9 9.95 6.50 -8.35
CA ARG A 9 10.54 6.51 -7.00
C ARG A 9 10.21 5.24 -6.21
N GLY A 10 9.56 4.25 -6.83
CA GLY A 10 9.17 3.02 -6.16
C GLY A 10 7.95 3.17 -5.24
N ARG A 11 7.14 4.22 -5.38
CA ARG A 11 5.97 4.45 -4.52
C ARG A 11 4.73 3.84 -5.15
N LEU A 12 3.86 3.28 -4.30
CA LEU A 12 2.57 2.73 -4.69
C LEU A 12 1.44 3.57 -4.10
N THR A 13 0.51 4.02 -4.94
CA THR A 13 -0.65 4.78 -4.48
C THR A 13 -1.72 3.84 -3.96
N LEU A 14 -2.01 3.89 -2.66
CA LEU A 14 -3.15 3.18 -2.09
C LEU A 14 -4.48 3.77 -2.61
N PRO A 15 -5.36 2.96 -3.24
CA PRO A 15 -6.67 3.41 -3.68
C PRO A 15 -7.49 4.04 -2.54
N SER A 16 -8.30 5.06 -2.85
CA SER A 16 -9.12 5.78 -1.86
C SER A 16 -9.98 4.85 -1.00
N LYS A 17 -10.67 3.89 -1.63
CA LYS A 17 -11.50 2.89 -0.95
C LYS A 17 -10.74 2.08 0.12
N ILE A 18 -9.46 1.78 -0.12
CA ILE A 18 -8.63 1.04 0.85
C ILE A 18 -8.22 1.96 2.00
N ARG A 19 -7.78 3.19 1.70
CA ARG A 19 -7.40 4.18 2.71
C ARG A 19 -8.56 4.51 3.64
N GLU A 20 -9.75 4.74 3.09
CA GLU A 20 -10.97 5.04 3.85
C GLU A 20 -11.38 3.87 4.75
N LYS A 21 -11.36 2.63 4.21
CA LYS A 21 -11.71 1.43 4.98
C LYS A 21 -10.75 1.15 6.15
N LEU A 22 -9.47 1.45 5.96
CA LEU A 22 -8.42 1.23 6.96
C LEU A 22 -8.13 2.48 7.80
N LEU A 23 -8.86 3.58 7.59
CA LEU A 23 -8.69 4.88 8.28
C LEU A 23 -7.25 5.43 8.22
N ILE A 24 -6.53 5.17 7.12
CA ILE A 24 -5.14 5.60 6.94
C ILE A 24 -5.11 7.09 6.61
N GLN A 25 -4.36 7.86 7.40
CA GLN A 25 -4.19 9.29 7.25
C GLN A 25 -2.77 9.67 6.78
N PRO A 26 -2.59 10.85 6.15
CA PRO A 26 -1.27 11.36 5.85
C PRO A 26 -0.41 11.47 7.11
N GLY A 27 0.79 10.88 7.07
CA GLY A 27 1.73 10.87 8.20
C GLY A 27 1.71 9.57 9.02
N ASP A 28 0.72 8.70 8.81
CA ASP A 28 0.69 7.39 9.47
C ASP A 28 1.89 6.54 9.06
N LYS A 29 2.50 5.89 10.05
CA LYS A 29 3.59 4.94 9.83
C LYS A 29 3.00 3.57 9.54
N LEU A 30 3.23 3.08 8.33
CA LEU A 30 2.84 1.73 7.90
C LEU A 30 4.03 0.77 8.02
N THR A 31 3.75 -0.46 8.43
CA THR A 31 4.73 -1.55 8.45
C THR A 31 4.62 -2.37 7.17
N ILE A 32 5.75 -2.62 6.52
CA ILE A 32 5.84 -3.49 5.34
C ILE A 32 6.44 -4.83 5.76
N LYS A 33 5.80 -5.93 5.38
CA LYS A 33 6.34 -7.29 5.46
C LYS A 33 6.42 -7.91 4.08
N ILE A 34 7.53 -8.59 3.80
CA ILE A 34 7.73 -9.40 2.60
C ILE A 34 7.52 -10.86 3.01
N ASN A 35 6.60 -11.53 2.33
CA ASN A 35 6.29 -12.94 2.57
C ASN A 35 7.11 -13.84 1.61
N SER A 36 7.18 -15.13 1.90
CA SER A 36 7.94 -16.12 1.11
C SER A 36 7.34 -16.40 -0.28
N ASP A 37 6.09 -16.02 -0.51
CA ASP A 37 5.40 -16.09 -1.80
C ASP A 37 5.62 -14.83 -2.65
N ASN A 38 6.59 -13.99 -2.28
CA ASN A 38 6.88 -12.69 -2.88
C ASN A 38 5.72 -11.69 -2.79
N SER A 39 4.74 -11.92 -1.90
CA SER A 39 3.71 -10.92 -1.61
C SER A 39 4.19 -9.89 -0.60
N ILE A 40 3.66 -8.66 -0.72
CA ILE A 40 3.87 -7.57 0.23
C ILE A 40 2.61 -7.43 1.09
N HIS A 41 2.79 -7.48 2.41
CA HIS A 41 1.73 -7.24 3.38
C HIS A 41 1.97 -5.90 4.09
N ILE A 42 0.95 -5.05 4.12
CA ILE A 42 0.98 -3.70 4.72
C ILE A 42 0.04 -3.70 5.93
N LYS A 43 0.53 -3.26 7.10
CA LYS A 43 -0.25 -3.16 8.34
C LYS A 43 0.07 -1.89 9.13
#